data_AF-A0A6B3F5R2-F1
#
_entry.id   AF-A0A6B3F5R2-F1
#
_cell.length_a   1.000
_cell.length_b   1.000
_cell.length_c   1.000
_cell.angle_alpha   90.00
_cell.angle_beta   90.00
_cell.angle_gamma   90.00
#
_symmetry.space_group_name_H-M   'P 1'
#
loop_
_entity.id
_entity.type
_entity.pdbx_description
1 polymer ?
#
loop_
_entity_poly.entity_id
_entity_poly.type
_entity_poly.pdbx_seq_one_letter_code
_entity_poly.pdbx_strand_id
1 'polypeptide(L)'
;SWLPGGVWTVGGLALVVVLLLVSRFVAQPFGIPSASMEPALHAGDRVMVDKLAYRFGGEPRRGDVVVFDGTGYFGDGDYIKRVVGVGGDRVRCCAKDGRLTINGKPVTEPFLHTGDAPSDVAFDIVVPAGRLFVLGDHRADSADSR
;
A
#
# COMPACT_ATOMS: atom_id res chain seq x y z
N SER A 1 25.60 35.88 -31.09
CA SER A 1 24.15 36.10 -30.89
C SER A 1 23.59 34.94 -30.10
N TRP A 2 23.35 35.15 -28.81
CA TRP A 2 22.71 34.15 -27.94
C TRP A 2 21.23 34.11 -28.34
N LEU A 3 20.76 32.99 -28.89
CA LEU A 3 19.37 32.86 -29.32
C LEU A 3 18.45 33.08 -28.11
N PRO A 4 17.42 33.95 -28.19
CA PRO A 4 16.53 34.25 -27.07
C PRO A 4 15.73 33.03 -26.56
N GLY A 5 15.83 31.88 -27.22
CA GLY A 5 15.28 30.60 -26.77
C GLY A 5 16.22 29.72 -25.92
N GLY A 6 17.51 30.05 -25.80
CA GLY A 6 18.51 29.22 -25.09
C GLY A 6 18.25 29.08 -23.58
N VAL A 7 17.87 30.17 -22.91
CA VAL A 7 17.56 30.15 -21.47
C VAL A 7 16.29 29.38 -21.18
N TRP A 8 15.25 29.59 -22.00
CA TRP A 8 13.98 28.91 -21.84
C TRP A 8 14.07 27.42 -22.12
N THR A 9 14.88 27.02 -23.11
CA THR A 9 15.14 25.60 -23.40
C THR A 9 15.96 24.93 -22.31
N VAL A 10 17.04 25.55 -21.82
CA VAL A 10 17.85 25.03 -20.71
C VAL A 10 17.03 24.98 -19.41
N GLY A 11 16.27 26.03 -19.11
CA GLY A 11 15.39 26.09 -17.93
C GLY A 11 14.27 25.05 -17.97
N GLY A 12 13.65 24.86 -19.13
CA GLY A 12 12.65 23.82 -19.35
C GLY A 12 13.22 22.42 -19.18
N LEU A 13 14.39 22.14 -19.77
CA LEU A 13 15.08 20.86 -19.61
C LEU A 13 15.45 20.60 -18.14
N ALA A 14 15.98 21.61 -17.45
CA ALA A 14 16.31 21.51 -16.03
C ALA A 14 15.09 21.19 -15.17
N LEU A 15 13.95 21.84 -15.41
CA LEU A 15 12.69 21.55 -14.73
C LEU A 15 12.23 20.11 -14.96
N VAL A 16 12.27 19.63 -16.20
CA VAL A 16 11.91 18.24 -16.53
C VAL A 16 12.82 17.25 -15.80
N VAL A 17 14.14 17.49 -15.79
CA VAL A 17 15.09 16.66 -15.06
C VAL A 17 14.78 16.64 -13.56
N VAL A 18 14.49 17.80 -12.96
CA VAL A 18 14.09 17.88 -11.55
C VAL A 18 12.82 17.07 -11.29
N LEU A 19 11.79 17.21 -12.13
CA LEU A 19 10.54 16.45 -12.00
C LEU A 19 10.77 14.93 -12.11
N LEU A 20 11.63 14.49 -13.03
CA LEU A 20 12.00 13.08 -13.16
C LEU A 20 12.75 12.57 -11.94
N LEU A 21 13.66 13.35 -11.37
CA LEU A 21 14.38 13.00 -10.14
C LEU A 21 13.44 12.91 -8.94
N VAL A 22 12.55 13.89 -8.76
CA VAL A 22 11.53 13.88 -7.70
C VAL A 22 10.63 12.66 -7.85
N SER A 23 10.15 12.38 -9.07
CA SER A 23 9.28 11.21 -9.34
C SER A 23 9.98 9.87 -9.09
N ARG A 24 11.28 9.82 -9.41
CA ARG A 24 12.08 8.61 -9.21
C ARG A 24 12.42 8.37 -7.74
N PHE A 25 12.73 9.42 -6.99
CA PHE A 25 13.37 9.28 -5.69
C PHE A 25 12.53 9.72 -4.48
N VAL A 26 11.51 10.55 -4.67
CA VAL A 26 10.79 11.21 -3.56
C VAL A 26 9.33 10.78 -3.50
N ALA A 27 8.54 11.11 -4.52
CA ALA A 27 7.11 10.84 -4.52
C ALA A 27 6.62 10.46 -5.92
N GLN A 28 5.73 9.48 -6.02
CA GLN A 28 5.16 9.04 -7.29
C GLN A 28 3.64 9.16 -7.27
N PRO A 29 3.02 9.76 -8.31
CA PRO A 29 1.57 9.68 -8.46
C PRO A 29 1.17 8.24 -8.80
N PHE A 30 0.22 7.71 -8.05
CA PHE A 30 -0.35 6.38 -8.24
C PHE A 30 -1.86 6.50 -8.42
N GLY A 31 -2.40 5.85 -9.45
CA GLY A 31 -3.84 5.78 -9.68
C GLY A 31 -4.41 4.53 -9.04
N ILE A 32 -5.50 4.66 -8.29
CA ILE A 32 -6.15 3.54 -7.60
C ILE A 32 -6.92 2.69 -8.62
N PRO A 33 -6.52 1.43 -8.86
CA PRO A 33 -7.06 0.64 -9.97
C PRO A 33 -8.36 -0.09 -9.63
N SER A 34 -8.70 -0.24 -8.35
CA SER A 34 -9.81 -1.08 -7.88
C SER A 34 -10.44 -0.55 -6.58
N ALA A 35 -11.61 -1.08 -6.23
CA ALA A 35 -12.36 -0.77 -5.01
C ALA A 35 -11.88 -1.53 -3.76
N SER A 36 -10.81 -2.35 -3.87
CA SER A 36 -10.30 -3.18 -2.77
C SER A 36 -9.83 -2.41 -1.51
N MET A 37 -9.68 -1.09 -1.61
CA MET A 37 -9.28 -0.19 -0.52
C MET A 37 -10.41 0.76 -0.09
N GLU A 38 -11.64 0.53 -0.55
CA GLU A 38 -12.80 1.28 -0.07
C GLU A 38 -13.09 0.96 1.41
N PRO A 39 -13.55 1.94 2.21
CA PRO A 39 -13.98 3.29 1.83
C PRO A 39 -12.84 4.32 1.85
N ALA A 40 -11.63 3.92 2.26
CA ALA A 40 -10.51 4.85 2.43
C ALA A 40 -10.02 5.42 1.10
N LEU A 41 -10.02 4.60 0.04
CA LEU A 41 -9.59 4.95 -1.31
C LEU A 41 -10.56 4.37 -2.33
N HIS A 42 -11.01 5.20 -3.27
CA HIS A 42 -11.98 4.81 -4.29
C HIS A 42 -11.28 4.54 -5.63
N ALA A 43 -11.85 3.65 -6.43
CA ALA A 43 -11.34 3.40 -7.78
C ALA A 43 -11.33 4.70 -8.61
N GLY A 44 -10.19 4.99 -9.25
CA GLY A 44 -9.98 6.23 -10.01
C GLY A 44 -9.32 7.38 -9.24
N ASP A 45 -9.19 7.27 -7.91
CA ASP A 45 -8.44 8.24 -7.11
C ASP A 45 -6.97 8.32 -7.56
N ARG A 46 -6.35 9.49 -7.34
CA ARG A 46 -4.92 9.69 -7.54
C ARG A 46 -4.27 10.07 -6.22
N VAL A 47 -3.36 9.22 -5.76
CA VAL A 47 -2.62 9.42 -4.51
C VAL A 47 -1.14 9.64 -4.78
N MET A 48 -0.48 10.40 -3.91
CA MET A 48 0.97 10.54 -3.93
C MET A 48 1.59 9.51 -2.99
N VAL A 49 2.41 8.62 -3.53
CA VAL A 49 3.15 7.62 -2.76
C VAL A 49 4.47 8.22 -2.30
N ASP A 50 4.69 8.29 -0.99
CA ASP A 50 5.96 8.69 -0.40
C ASP A 50 6.97 7.52 -0.46
N LYS A 51 8.00 7.67 -1.31
CA LYS A 51 9.08 6.68 -1.46
C LYS A 51 10.20 6.87 -0.44
N LEU A 52 10.24 8.00 0.27
CA LEU A 52 11.27 8.28 1.27
C LEU A 52 10.98 7.58 2.60
N ALA A 53 9.71 7.30 2.89
CA ALA A 53 9.24 6.67 4.12
C ALA A 53 10.06 5.43 4.54
N TYR A 54 10.48 4.61 3.57
CA TYR A 54 11.23 3.37 3.82
C TYR A 54 12.67 3.39 3.28
N ARG A 55 13.09 4.48 2.63
CA ARG A 55 14.41 4.56 1.97
C ARG A 55 15.57 4.74 2.95
N PHE A 56 15.32 5.33 4.12
CA PHE A 56 16.33 5.65 5.13
C PHE A 56 16.20 4.79 6.39
N GLY A 57 15.95 3.48 6.21
CA GLY A 57 15.84 2.53 7.32
C GLY A 57 14.49 2.51 8.02
N GLY A 58 13.47 3.19 7.45
CA GLY A 58 12.10 2.99 7.87
C GLY A 58 11.61 1.60 7.43
N GLU A 59 10.96 0.87 8.33
CA GLU A 59 10.29 -0.38 8.00
C GLU A 59 8.77 -0.16 7.93
N PRO A 60 8.05 -0.87 7.04
CA PRO A 60 6.60 -0.87 7.04
C PRO A 60 6.04 -1.29 8.38
N ARG A 61 5.04 -0.56 8.86
CA ARG A 61 4.39 -0.83 10.14
C ARG A 61 2.94 -1.23 9.92
N ARG A 62 2.36 -1.90 10.91
CA ARG A 62 0.93 -2.20 10.91
C ARG A 62 0.12 -0.91 10.76
N GLY A 63 -0.88 -0.95 9.90
CA GLY A 63 -1.73 0.18 9.56
C GLY A 63 -1.24 0.98 8.36
N ASP A 64 0.02 0.88 7.95
CA ASP A 64 0.52 1.54 6.74
C ASP A 64 -0.25 1.05 5.51
N VAL A 65 -0.55 1.94 4.58
CA VAL A 65 -1.08 1.59 3.25
C VAL A 65 0.08 1.67 2.27
N VAL A 66 0.40 0.54 1.65
CA VAL A 66 1.61 0.38 0.84
C VAL A 66 1.26 0.03 -0.59
N VAL A 67 2.02 0.60 -1.53
CA VAL A 67 2.04 0.18 -2.93
C VAL A 67 3.24 -0.72 -3.15
N PHE A 68 3.03 -1.89 -3.74
CA PHE A 68 4.08 -2.88 -3.97
C PHE A 68 3.83 -3.66 -5.27
N ASP A 69 4.90 -4.18 -5.86
CA ASP A 69 4.81 -5.08 -7.01
C ASP A 69 4.26 -6.44 -6.55
N GLY A 70 3.08 -6.80 -7.05
CA GLY A 70 2.39 -8.05 -6.73
C GLY A 70 2.78 -9.23 -7.61
N THR A 71 3.70 -9.03 -8.56
CA THR A 71 4.12 -10.04 -9.53
C THR A 71 4.61 -11.30 -8.82
N GLY A 72 4.06 -12.45 -9.23
CA GLY A 72 4.35 -13.76 -8.63
C GLY A 72 3.54 -14.12 -7.38
N TYR A 73 2.75 -13.20 -6.83
CA TYR A 73 1.85 -13.48 -5.68
C TYR A 73 0.37 -13.22 -6.00
N PHE A 74 0.06 -12.07 -6.60
CA PHE A 74 -1.33 -11.61 -6.82
C PHE A 74 -1.70 -11.42 -8.29
N GLY A 75 -0.69 -11.39 -9.17
CA GLY A 75 -0.82 -11.07 -10.59
C GLY A 75 0.23 -10.05 -11.00
N ASP A 76 0.29 -9.72 -12.29
CA ASP A 76 1.26 -8.76 -12.80
C ASP A 76 0.80 -7.31 -12.49
N GLY A 77 1.68 -6.53 -11.85
CA GLY A 77 1.47 -5.11 -11.62
C GLY A 77 1.56 -4.66 -10.16
N ASP A 78 1.35 -3.37 -9.95
CA ASP A 78 1.40 -2.72 -8.64
C ASP A 78 0.05 -2.84 -7.90
N TYR A 79 0.10 -3.25 -6.64
CA TYR A 79 -1.05 -3.40 -5.77
C TYR A 79 -0.95 -2.43 -4.60
N ILE A 80 -2.10 -1.95 -4.14
CA ILE A 80 -2.23 -1.16 -2.92
C ILE A 80 -3.03 -1.94 -1.89
N LYS A 81 -2.45 -2.12 -0.70
CA LYS A 81 -3.06 -2.85 0.43
C LYS A 81 -2.62 -2.26 1.76
N ARG A 82 -3.33 -2.58 2.84
CA ARG A 82 -2.96 -2.20 4.20
C ARG A 82 -2.13 -3.29 4.85
N VAL A 83 -1.02 -2.91 5.48
CA VAL A 83 -0.20 -3.80 6.31
C VAL A 83 -0.97 -4.14 7.58
N VAL A 84 -1.35 -5.41 7.74
CA VAL A 84 -1.99 -5.92 8.95
C VAL A 84 -0.94 -6.52 9.89
N GLY A 85 0.00 -7.30 9.36
CA GLY A 85 1.08 -7.92 10.13
C GLY A 85 2.45 -7.69 9.51
N VAL A 86 3.47 -7.58 10.37
CA VAL A 86 4.89 -7.52 9.99
C VAL A 86 5.61 -8.80 10.45
N GLY A 87 6.84 -9.02 9.99
CA GLY A 87 7.61 -10.21 10.33
C GLY A 87 7.61 -10.55 11.83
N GLY A 88 7.29 -11.81 12.15
CA GLY A 88 7.14 -12.32 13.51
C GLY A 88 5.72 -12.28 14.07
N ASP A 89 4.80 -11.55 13.44
CA ASP A 89 3.41 -11.49 13.89
C ASP A 89 2.64 -12.76 13.63
N ARG A 90 1.86 -13.20 14.62
CA ARG A 90 0.83 -14.22 14.45
C ARG A 90 -0.51 -13.55 14.16
N VAL A 91 -0.95 -13.59 12.91
CA VAL A 91 -2.21 -13.01 12.44
C VAL A 91 -3.24 -14.13 12.30
N ARG A 92 -4.40 -13.97 12.94
CA ARG A 92 -5.44 -14.99 12.93
C ARG A 92 -6.81 -14.36 12.76
N CYS A 93 -7.58 -14.88 11.80
CA CYS A 93 -9.02 -14.66 11.73
C CYS A 93 -9.78 -15.96 12.06
N CYS A 94 -10.76 -15.93 12.97
CA CYS A 94 -11.13 -14.83 13.86
C CYS A 94 -11.37 -15.32 15.29
N ALA A 95 -11.25 -14.39 16.24
CA ALA A 95 -11.60 -14.65 17.64
C ALA A 95 -13.11 -14.92 17.79
N LYS A 96 -13.52 -15.33 18.99
CA LYS A 96 -14.93 -15.65 19.28
C LYS A 96 -15.89 -14.47 19.05
N ASP A 97 -15.39 -13.24 19.12
CA ASP A 97 -16.13 -12.01 18.87
C ASP A 97 -16.09 -11.56 17.40
N GLY A 98 -15.60 -12.42 16.51
CA GLY A 98 -15.53 -12.15 15.07
C GLY A 98 -14.38 -11.25 14.64
N ARG A 99 -13.54 -10.78 15.56
CA ARG A 99 -12.44 -9.87 15.23
C ARG A 99 -11.17 -10.61 14.81
N LEU A 100 -10.42 -9.99 13.91
CA LEU A 100 -9.05 -10.39 13.63
C LEU A 100 -8.19 -10.20 14.89
N THR A 101 -7.21 -11.09 15.08
CA THR A 101 -6.26 -11.00 16.19
C THR A 101 -4.83 -10.92 15.67
N ILE A 102 -4.02 -10.13 16.35
CA ILE A 102 -2.57 -10.07 16.12
C ILE A 102 -1.88 -10.38 17.44
N ASN A 103 -1.05 -11.43 17.46
CA ASN A 103 -0.36 -11.92 18.65
C ASN A 103 -1.35 -12.19 19.81
N GLY A 104 -2.52 -12.76 19.47
CA GLY A 104 -3.59 -13.11 20.42
C GLY A 104 -4.45 -11.93 20.88
N LYS A 105 -4.15 -10.70 20.48
CA LYS A 105 -4.94 -9.52 20.85
C LYS A 105 -5.91 -9.17 19.72
N PRO A 106 -7.23 -9.10 19.99
CA PRO A 106 -8.20 -8.60 19.01
C PRO A 106 -7.88 -7.18 18.58
N VAL A 107 -7.99 -6.89 17.29
CA VAL A 107 -7.77 -5.55 16.72
C VAL A 107 -9.08 -4.89 16.32
N THR A 108 -9.10 -3.56 16.39
CA THR A 108 -10.20 -2.75 15.86
C THR A 108 -9.79 -2.24 14.48
N GLU A 109 -10.67 -2.40 13.51
CA GLU A 109 -10.41 -2.06 12.11
C GLU A 109 -11.39 -0.96 11.66
N PRO A 110 -11.18 0.31 12.04
CA PRO A 110 -12.11 1.40 11.73
C PRO A 110 -12.17 1.72 10.22
N PHE A 111 -11.21 1.22 9.45
CA PHE A 111 -11.11 1.34 8.00
C PHE A 111 -11.80 0.20 7.25
N LEU A 112 -12.28 -0.84 7.96
CA LEU A 112 -12.94 -1.98 7.33
C LEU A 112 -14.21 -1.51 6.59
N HIS A 113 -14.39 -1.97 5.36
CA HIS A 113 -15.56 -1.66 4.57
C HIS A 113 -16.85 -2.06 5.31
N THR A 114 -17.87 -1.22 5.17
CA THR A 114 -19.11 -1.39 5.94
C THR A 114 -19.84 -2.64 5.46
N GLY A 115 -20.11 -3.55 6.39
CA GLY A 115 -20.78 -4.83 6.11
C GLY A 115 -19.82 -6.01 5.95
N ASP A 116 -18.51 -5.77 5.84
CA ASP A 116 -17.52 -6.83 5.72
C ASP A 116 -17.23 -7.49 7.07
N ALA A 117 -17.02 -8.81 7.04
CA ALA A 117 -16.31 -9.51 8.10
C ALA A 117 -14.79 -9.32 7.90
N PRO A 118 -13.95 -9.41 8.96
CA PRO A 118 -12.51 -9.33 8.78
C PRO A 118 -11.94 -10.38 7.81
N SER A 119 -12.58 -11.56 7.72
CA SER A 119 -12.40 -12.52 6.64
C SER A 119 -13.51 -13.56 6.61
N ASP A 120 -13.83 -14.04 5.40
CA ASP A 120 -14.71 -15.19 5.17
C ASP A 120 -13.96 -16.53 5.23
N VAL A 121 -12.63 -16.51 5.27
CA VAL A 121 -11.78 -17.71 5.37
C VAL A 121 -11.03 -17.72 6.70
N ALA A 122 -10.94 -18.89 7.31
CA ALA A 122 -10.18 -19.07 8.54
C ALA A 122 -8.68 -19.19 8.21
N PHE A 123 -7.86 -18.45 8.94
CA PHE A 123 -6.40 -18.55 8.84
C PHE A 123 -5.74 -18.27 10.18
N ASP A 124 -4.55 -18.84 10.37
CA ASP A 124 -3.71 -18.64 11.53
C ASP A 124 -2.24 -18.75 11.11
N ILE A 125 -1.63 -17.60 10.82
CA ILE A 125 -0.33 -17.53 10.15
C ILE A 125 0.67 -16.75 11.00
N VAL A 126 1.93 -17.18 10.99
CA VAL A 126 3.05 -16.37 11.48
C VAL A 126 3.74 -15.74 10.29
N VAL A 127 3.79 -14.42 10.25
CA VAL A 127 4.41 -13.67 9.15
C VAL A 127 5.92 -13.94 9.16
N PRO A 128 6.50 -14.46 8.06
CA PRO A 128 7.94 -14.67 8.00
C PRO A 128 8.73 -13.38 8.15
N ALA A 129 9.95 -13.46 8.67
CA ALA A 129 10.87 -12.33 8.70
C ALA A 129 11.07 -11.75 7.28
N GLY A 130 11.07 -10.43 7.17
CA GLY A 130 11.19 -9.73 5.88
C GLY A 130 9.95 -9.80 4.99
N ARG A 131 8.81 -10.32 5.49
CA ARG A 131 7.52 -10.31 4.78
C ARG A 131 6.48 -9.51 5.54
N LEU A 132 5.42 -9.17 4.81
CA LEU A 132 4.24 -8.50 5.32
C LEU A 132 3.02 -9.38 5.09
N PHE A 133 2.04 -9.26 5.97
CA PHE A 133 0.69 -9.74 5.74
C PHE A 133 -0.20 -8.54 5.50
N VAL A 134 -0.65 -8.39 4.25
CA VAL A 134 -1.41 -7.23 3.77
C VAL A 134 -2.83 -7.64 3.41
N LEU A 135 -3.81 -6.81 3.76
CA LEU A 135 -5.23 -6.98 3.45
C LEU A 135 -5.79 -5.76 2.72
N GLY A 136 -6.81 -5.95 1.90
CA GLY A 136 -7.65 -4.84 1.43
C GLY A 136 -8.56 -4.34 2.54
N ASP A 137 -8.96 -3.07 2.47
CA ASP A 137 -9.95 -2.50 3.39
C ASP A 137 -11.37 -2.99 3.04
N HIS A 138 -11.63 -3.25 1.76
CA HIS A 138 -12.82 -3.93 1.25
C HIS A 138 -12.52 -5.42 1.09
N ARG A 139 -12.72 -6.18 2.17
CA ARG A 139 -12.33 -7.59 2.30
C ARG A 139 -13.03 -8.50 1.30
N ALA A 140 -14.28 -8.20 0.96
CA ALA A 140 -15.06 -8.98 0.01
C ALA A 140 -14.60 -8.80 -1.45
N ASP A 141 -13.90 -7.70 -1.76
CA ASP A 141 -13.44 -7.34 -3.11
C ASP A 141 -11.92 -7.17 -3.18
N SER A 142 -11.18 -8.03 -2.46
CA SER A 142 -9.73 -7.91 -2.35
C SER A 142 -9.02 -9.25 -2.53
N ALA A 143 -8.19 -9.32 -3.57
CA ALA A 143 -7.09 -10.28 -3.65
C ALA A 143 -5.92 -9.77 -2.78
N ASP A 144 -5.67 -10.47 -1.68
CA ASP A 144 -4.71 -10.09 -0.66
C ASP A 144 -4.08 -11.33 0.01
N SER A 145 -3.44 -11.19 1.18
CA SER A 145 -2.63 -12.27 1.75
C SER A 145 -3.41 -13.51 2.22
N ARG A 146 -4.75 -13.48 2.18
CA ARG A 146 -5.64 -14.57 2.64
C ARG A 146 -5.82 -15.66 1.60
#